data_AF-A0A955IJ78-F1
#
_entry.id   AF-A0A955IJ78-F1
#
_cell.length_a   1.000
_cell.length_b   1.000
_cell.length_c   1.000
_cell.angle_alpha   90.00
_cell.angle_beta   90.00
_cell.angle_gamma   90.00
#
_symmetry.space_group_name_H-M   'P 1'
#
loop_
_entity.id
_entity.type
_entity.pdbx_description
1 polymer ?
#
loop_
_entity_poly.entity_id
_entity_poly.type
_entity_poly.pdbx_seq_one_letter_code
_entity_poly.pdbx_strand_id
1 'polypeptide(L)'
;MPDAIVLGAGMVGSVMACDLAADADFNVTIADVRPGALAAAQRRAARLGVTLSTLEADLGDVDVLRGAIEPFDIVLGALASVIGFQTLRTVIESGKHFCDICF
;
A
#
# COMPACT_ATOMS: atom_id res chain seq x y z
N MET A 1 4.41 -14.47 9.05
CA MET A 1 3.42 -13.76 8.22
C MET A 1 4.20 -12.68 7.48
N PRO A 2 4.22 -12.66 6.15
CA PRO A 2 4.87 -11.60 5.40
C PRO A 2 4.20 -10.25 5.67
N ASP A 3 5.00 -9.20 5.75
CA ASP A 3 4.51 -7.83 5.88
C ASP A 3 4.30 -7.25 4.48
N ALA A 4 3.05 -6.91 4.15
CA ALA A 4 2.65 -6.36 2.86
C ALA A 4 2.24 -4.89 2.98
N ILE A 5 2.66 -4.07 2.01
CA ILE A 5 2.23 -2.67 1.91
C ILE A 5 1.49 -2.43 0.58
N VAL A 6 0.30 -1.85 0.68
CA VAL A 6 -0.47 -1.37 -0.47
C VAL A 6 -0.28 0.14 -0.60
N LEU A 7 0.30 0.57 -1.72
CA LEU A 7 0.55 1.96 -2.05
C LEU A 7 -0.66 2.56 -2.78
N GLY A 8 -1.39 3.44 -2.09
CA GLY A 8 -2.59 4.10 -2.57
C GLY A 8 -3.86 3.62 -1.85
N ALA A 9 -4.53 4.52 -1.12
CA ALA A 9 -5.77 4.23 -0.39
C ALA A 9 -7.04 4.64 -1.16
N GLY A 10 -6.94 4.72 -2.48
CA GLY A 10 -8.08 4.97 -3.37
C GLY A 10 -9.10 3.82 -3.39
N MET A 11 -10.06 3.90 -4.33
CA MET A 11 -11.13 2.90 -4.43
C MET A 11 -10.60 1.48 -4.59
N VAL A 12 -9.61 1.28 -5.47
CA VAL A 12 -9.08 -0.06 -5.77
C VAL A 12 -8.10 -0.52 -4.68
N GLY A 13 -7.12 0.32 -4.32
CA GLY A 13 -6.13 -0.04 -3.29
C GLY A 13 -6.75 -0.38 -1.94
N SER A 14 -7.81 0.32 -1.52
CA SER A 14 -8.52 -0.02 -0.28
C SER A 14 -9.29 -1.35 -0.35
N VAL A 15 -9.71 -1.81 -1.53
CA VAL A 15 -10.30 -3.14 -1.71
C VAL A 15 -9.20 -4.20 -1.70
N MET A 16 -8.11 -3.98 -2.45
CA MET A 16 -6.94 -4.87 -2.46
C MET A 16 -6.39 -5.11 -1.05
N ALA A 17 -6.24 -4.04 -0.26
CA ALA A 17 -5.72 -4.13 1.10
C ALA A 17 -6.66 -4.91 2.03
N CYS A 18 -7.98 -4.73 1.91
CA CYS A 18 -8.94 -5.48 2.74
C CYS A 18 -9.04 -6.95 2.33
N ASP A 19 -8.95 -7.25 1.04
CA ASP A 19 -8.96 -8.61 0.51
C ASP A 19 -7.73 -9.40 0.99
N LEU A 20 -6.54 -8.80 0.83
CA LEU A 20 -5.30 -9.40 1.34
C LEU A 20 -5.30 -9.54 2.87
N ALA A 21 -5.87 -8.58 3.60
CA ALA A 21 -5.99 -8.64 5.06
C ALA A 21 -7.00 -9.68 5.57
N ALA A 22 -7.84 -10.24 4.70
CA ALA A 22 -8.71 -11.36 5.04
C ALA A 22 -7.94 -12.69 5.08
N ASP A 23 -6.77 -12.75 4.43
CA ASP A 23 -5.85 -13.87 4.54
C ASP A 23 -5.01 -13.75 5.82
N ALA A 24 -5.15 -14.74 6.70
CA ALA A 24 -4.47 -14.78 7.99
C ALA A 24 -2.95 -14.98 7.88
N ASP A 25 -2.41 -15.22 6.69
CA ASP A 25 -0.97 -15.34 6.48
C ASP A 25 -0.27 -13.98 6.29
N PHE A 26 -1.01 -12.88 6.08
CA PHE A 26 -0.45 -11.55 5.82
C PHE A 26 -0.72 -10.52 6.91
N ASN A 27 0.28 -9.68 7.18
CA ASN A 27 0.10 -8.41 7.87
C ASN A 27 0.03 -7.28 6.83
N VAL A 28 -1.08 -6.56 6.77
CA VAL A 28 -1.30 -5.58 5.69
C VAL A 28 -1.30 -4.14 6.22
N THR A 29 -0.49 -3.30 5.58
CA THR A 29 -0.51 -1.85 5.74
C THR A 29 -0.95 -1.18 4.44
N ILE A 30 -1.78 -0.15 4.51
CA ILE A 30 -2.12 0.71 3.36
C ILE A 30 -1.53 2.10 3.56
N ALA A 31 -0.91 2.65 2.51
CA ALA A 31 -0.28 3.96 2.53
C ALA A 31 -0.92 4.95 1.56
N ASP A 32 -1.10 6.20 1.98
CA ASP A 32 -1.58 7.30 1.13
C ASP A 32 -1.24 8.64 1.80
N VAL A 33 -1.11 9.69 1.01
CA VAL A 33 -0.87 11.06 1.51
C VAL A 33 -2.13 11.69 2.11
N ARG A 34 -3.31 11.12 1.84
CA ARG A 34 -4.60 11.68 2.27
C ARG A 34 -5.13 10.94 3.50
N PRO A 35 -5.18 11.58 4.68
CA PRO A 35 -5.76 10.97 5.89
C PRO A 35 -7.21 10.51 5.70
N GLY A 36 -7.99 11.24 4.89
CA GLY A 36 -9.38 10.88 4.59
C GLY A 36 -9.52 9.56 3.81
N ALA A 37 -8.56 9.25 2.93
CA ALA A 37 -8.53 8.00 2.17
C ALA A 37 -8.16 6.83 3.09
N LEU A 38 -7.15 7.01 3.96
CA LEU A 38 -6.76 6.04 4.98
C LEU A 38 -7.92 5.72 5.94
N ALA A 39 -8.60 6.75 6.45
CA ALA A 39 -9.76 6.57 7.31
C ALA A 39 -10.92 5.85 6.60
N ALA A 40 -11.11 6.08 5.29
CA ALA A 40 -12.10 5.35 4.50
C ALA A 40 -11.72 3.87 4.33
N ALA A 41 -10.44 3.56 4.11
CA ALA A 41 -9.95 2.19 4.06
C ALA A 41 -10.14 1.47 5.40
N GLN A 42 -9.80 2.10 6.53
CA GLN A 42 -10.05 1.54 7.86
C GLN A 42 -11.53 1.27 8.13
N ARG A 43 -12.43 2.19 7.76
CA ARG A 43 -13.88 1.96 7.88
C ARG A 43 -14.34 0.76 7.04
N ARG A 44 -13.77 0.58 5.84
CA ARG A 44 -14.06 -0.61 5.01
C ARG A 44 -13.58 -1.88 5.70
N ALA A 45 -12.34 -1.90 6.20
CA ALA A 45 -11.75 -3.03 6.91
C ALA A 45 -12.60 -3.42 8.14
N ALA A 46 -12.98 -2.45 8.96
CA ALA A 46 -13.84 -2.65 10.12
C ALA A 46 -15.20 -3.28 9.76
N ARG A 47 -15.81 -2.84 8.65
CA ARG A 47 -17.08 -3.41 8.16
C ARG A 47 -16.93 -4.87 7.70
N LEU A 48 -15.75 -5.25 7.23
CA LEU A 48 -15.44 -6.61 6.79
C LEU A 48 -14.89 -7.49 7.92
N GLY A 49 -14.64 -6.92 9.10
CA GLY A 49 -14.08 -7.65 10.24
C GLY A 49 -12.58 -7.99 10.08
N VAL A 50 -11.86 -7.27 9.23
CA VAL A 50 -10.41 -7.46 9.00
C VAL A 50 -9.61 -6.34 9.65
N THR A 51 -8.37 -6.65 10.02
CA THR A 51 -7.43 -5.66 10.59
C THR A 51 -6.57 -5.09 9.49
N LEU A 52 -6.50 -3.76 9.40
CA LEU A 52 -5.72 -3.05 8.39
C LEU A 52 -4.96 -1.89 9.03
N SER A 53 -3.64 -1.94 8.95
CA SER A 53 -2.76 -0.85 9.38
C SER A 53 -2.73 0.26 8.34
N THR A 54 -2.46 1.50 8.76
CA THR A 54 -2.38 2.67 7.88
C THR A 54 -1.07 3.40 8.07
N LEU A 55 -0.50 3.91 6.98
CA LEU A 55 0.68 4.75 6.96
C LEU A 55 0.38 6.03 6.16
N GLU A 56 0.47 7.19 6.80
CA GLU A 56 0.43 8.46 6.06
C GLU A 56 1.81 8.73 5.47
N ALA A 57 1.89 8.80 4.15
CA ALA A 57 3.15 8.99 3.44
C ALA A 57 2.91 9.69 2.09
N ASP A 58 3.75 10.66 1.77
CA ASP A 58 3.82 11.21 0.41
C ASP A 58 4.61 10.26 -0.49
N LEU A 59 3.87 9.44 -1.24
CA LEU A 59 4.44 8.43 -2.13
C LEU A 59 5.03 9.04 -3.42
N GLY A 60 4.82 10.34 -3.66
CA GLY A 60 5.48 11.08 -4.73
C GLY A 60 6.92 11.49 -4.38
N ASP A 61 7.28 11.47 -3.10
CA ASP A 61 8.66 11.67 -2.63
C ASP A 61 9.39 10.32 -2.59
N VAL A 62 10.52 10.25 -3.31
CA VAL A 62 11.31 9.01 -3.45
C VAL A 62 11.91 8.56 -2.13
N ASP A 63 12.36 9.48 -1.29
CA ASP A 63 13.02 9.13 -0.02
C ASP A 63 11.97 8.68 1.00
N VAL A 64 10.80 9.34 1.01
CA VAL A 64 9.64 8.89 1.80
C VAL A 64 9.16 7.53 1.33
N LEU A 65 8.99 7.32 0.02
CA LEU A 65 8.60 6.02 -0.54
C LEU A 65 9.59 4.92 -0.15
N ARG A 66 10.90 5.18 -0.31
CA ARG A 66 11.95 4.21 0.04
C ARG A 66 11.89 3.83 1.51
N GLY A 67 11.74 4.81 2.42
CA GLY A 67 11.58 4.54 3.84
C GLY A 67 10.28 3.79 4.17
N ALA A 68 9.19 4.12 3.47
CA ALA A 68 7.88 3.49 3.67
C ALA A 68 7.88 2.00 3.27
N ILE A 69 8.61 1.59 2.23
CA ILE A 69 8.63 0.20 1.76
C ILE A 69 9.73 -0.65 2.40
N GLU A 70 10.71 -0.04 3.06
CA GLU A 70 11.86 -0.73 3.67
C GLU A 70 11.49 -1.88 4.61
N PRO A 71 10.49 -1.75 5.51
CA PRO A 71 10.18 -2.81 6.47
C PRO A 71 9.28 -3.93 5.89
N PHE A 72 8.84 -3.83 4.64
CA PHE A 72 7.87 -4.76 4.03
C PHE A 72 8.53 -5.77 3.09
N ASP A 73 7.93 -6.95 2.96
CA ASP A 73 8.41 -8.04 2.08
C ASP A 73 7.89 -7.88 0.65
N ILE A 74 6.63 -7.42 0.52
CA ILE A 74 5.95 -7.23 -0.76
C ILE A 74 5.24 -5.87 -0.80
N VAL A 75 5.36 -5.22 -1.96
CA VAL A 75 4.75 -3.93 -2.26
C VAL A 75 3.68 -4.15 -3.32
N LEU A 76 2.48 -3.61 -3.09
CA LEU A 76 1.37 -3.63 -4.04
C LEU A 76 1.04 -2.21 -4.49
N GLY A 77 1.07 -1.92 -5.80
CA GLY A 77 0.81 -0.58 -6.31
C GLY A 77 -0.62 -0.37 -6.79
N ALA A 78 -1.26 0.72 -6.31
CA ALA A 78 -2.59 1.19 -6.69
C ALA A 78 -2.62 2.74 -6.75
N LEU A 79 -1.60 3.31 -7.40
CA LEU A 79 -1.29 4.74 -7.49
C LEU A 79 -1.76 5.36 -8.81
N ALA A 80 -1.63 6.68 -8.89
CA ALA A 80 -1.79 7.39 -10.16
C ALA A 80 -0.60 7.14 -11.09
N SER A 81 -0.88 7.02 -12.39
CA SER A 81 0.12 6.78 -13.45
C SER A 81 1.31 7.73 -13.41
N VAL A 82 1.08 8.99 -13.04
CA VAL A 82 2.09 10.05 -12.96
C VAL A 82 3.26 9.74 -12.03
N ILE A 83 3.08 8.91 -11.01
CA ILE A 83 4.15 8.46 -10.09
C ILE A 83 4.49 6.96 -10.25
N GLY A 84 3.78 6.24 -11.12
CA GLY A 84 3.91 4.79 -11.26
C GLY A 84 5.33 4.35 -11.65
N PHE A 85 5.95 5.03 -12.62
CA PHE A 85 7.31 4.69 -13.05
C PHE A 85 8.35 4.91 -11.96
N GLN A 86 8.30 6.05 -11.26
CA GLN A 86 9.22 6.32 -10.14
C GLN A 86 9.01 5.33 -9.00
N THR A 87 7.76 4.94 -8.73
CA THR A 87 7.44 3.92 -7.74
C THR A 87 8.04 2.57 -8.11
N LEU A 88 7.75 2.06 -9.31
CA LEU A 88 8.30 0.80 -9.83
C LEU A 88 9.83 0.78 -9.73
N ARG A 89 10.48 1.85 -10.19
CA ARG A 89 11.93 1.99 -10.11
C ARG A 89 12.43 1.91 -8.67
N THR A 90 11.82 2.66 -7.75
CA THR A 90 12.23 2.69 -6.33
C THR A 90 12.07 1.32 -5.67
N VAL A 91 10.99 0.60 -5.98
CA VAL A 91 10.73 -0.75 -5.44
C VAL A 91 11.76 -1.76 -5.95
N ILE A 92 12.07 -1.74 -7.26
CA ILE A 92 13.11 -2.59 -7.87
C ILE A 92 14.49 -2.28 -7.27
N GLU A 93 14.87 -1.00 -7.19
CA GLU A 93 16.16 -0.58 -6.61
C GLU A 93 16.27 -0.92 -5.12
N SER A 94 15.14 -1.04 -4.42
CA SER A 94 15.08 -1.48 -3.01
C SER A 94 15.04 -3.01 -2.85
N GLY A 95 15.06 -3.77 -3.95
CA GLY A 95 15.08 -5.23 -3.94
C GLY A 95 13.80 -5.88 -3.39
N LYS A 96 12.66 -5.19 -3.45
CA LYS A 96 11.38 -5.68 -2.91
C LYS A 96 10.55 -6.39 -3.97
N HIS A 97 9.73 -7.35 -3.54
CA HIS A 97 8.73 -7.95 -4.42
C HIS A 97 7.65 -6.94 -4.78
N PHE A 98 7.19 -6.92 -6.03
CA PHE A 98 6.23 -5.93 -6.52
C PHE A 98 5.10 -6.58 -7.33
N CYS A 99 3.87 -6.19 -7.03
CA CYS A 99 2.68 -6.48 -7.82
C CYS A 99 1.92 -5.18 -8.06
N ASP A 100 1.55 -4.87 -9.30
CA ASP A 100 1.08 -3.53 -9.64
C ASP A 100 -0.08 -3.57 -10.63
N ILE A 101 -1.01 -2.62 -10.47
CA ILE A 101 -2.11 -2.37 -11.39
C ILE A 101 -2.06 -0.96 -11.99
N CYS A 102 -0.99 -0.22 -11.73
CA CYS A 102 -0.79 1.10 -12.31
C CYS A 102 -0.35 0.95 -13.79
N PHE A 103 -0.78 1.89 -14.62
CA PHE A 103 -0.41 1.97 -16.04
C PHE A 103 0.28 3.29 -16.32
#